data_AF-A0AAU2GHQ4-F1
#
_entry.id   AF-A0AAU2GHQ4-F1
#
_cell.length_a   1.000
_cell.length_b   1.000
_cell.length_c   1.000
_cell.angle_alpha   90.00
_cell.angle_beta   90.00
_cell.angle_gamma   90.00
#
_symmetry.space_group_name_H-M   'P 1'
#
loop_
_entity.id
_entity.type
_entity.pdbx_description
1 polymer ?
#
loop_
_entity_poly.entity_id
_entity_poly.type
_entity_poly.pdbx_seq_one_letter_code
_entity_poly.pdbx_strand_id
1 'polypeptide(L)'
;MKLPRIASVVATAAIAPAVLLASPAFAADASSPAAPAAPSAPSVPDRGAEEQEQAGKPADKPADKPAESPAEDPQAAKDRAAVQAILADPASGPGVREAAEKALKGSAADLRKFLEVEWAREQLTDDRVRVSQIIGVGGPAVQKAGKAALRTDTQAALTEFLTKGQHTARFEDDRVELARMLNGAGRGITEAVNRLLDGGTPEQVREFVATGQHKIRAVDDRVALLTMLDGAGPGLKEGILALLKGNPSPEALRTFVTTTQHELRDDDNMVLIWAMLNKAGPELKKAAIIAINGTPADRVEFLKTGQFTARDKDKAADAQTGKPDAGKDSGVRQTVATIATSGGNTHVTATGGSGALANTGTQTALIAGGGAAALGAGAGLVFAGRRRRGSSKG
;
A
#
# COMPACT_ATOMS: atom_id res chain seq x y z
N MET A 1 24.95 -43.83 -44.98
CA MET A 1 23.69 -43.15 -45.36
C MET A 1 23.79 -41.68 -44.93
N LYS A 2 23.14 -40.73 -45.62
CA LYS A 2 23.10 -39.30 -45.28
C LYS A 2 21.64 -38.85 -45.20
N LEU A 3 21.27 -38.07 -44.17
CA LEU A 3 20.10 -37.17 -44.06
C LEU A 3 20.37 -36.25 -42.82
N PRO A 4 19.65 -35.13 -42.59
CA PRO A 4 20.34 -33.85 -42.45
C PRO A 4 20.23 -33.17 -41.07
N ARG A 5 21.05 -32.13 -40.87
CA ARG A 5 20.83 -31.13 -39.82
C ARG A 5 19.69 -30.20 -40.23
N ILE A 6 18.73 -29.96 -39.34
CA ILE A 6 17.74 -28.90 -39.46
C ILE A 6 18.22 -27.72 -38.60
N ALA A 7 18.30 -26.53 -39.19
CA ALA A 7 18.49 -25.29 -38.46
C ALA A 7 17.12 -24.74 -38.06
N SER A 8 16.97 -24.28 -36.81
CA SER A 8 15.78 -23.54 -36.37
C SER A 8 16.17 -22.09 -36.10
N VAL A 9 15.57 -21.16 -36.84
CA VAL A 9 15.72 -19.71 -36.64
C VAL A 9 14.46 -19.24 -35.91
N VAL A 10 14.61 -18.86 -34.64
CA VAL A 10 13.51 -18.26 -33.86
C VAL A 10 13.54 -16.75 -34.08
N ALA A 11 12.70 -16.27 -34.99
CA ALA A 11 12.49 -14.84 -35.22
C ALA A 11 11.42 -14.30 -34.26
N THR A 12 11.82 -13.70 -33.14
CA THR A 12 10.90 -13.01 -32.22
C THR A 12 10.48 -11.66 -32.77
N ALA A 13 9.29 -11.57 -33.36
CA ALA A 13 8.68 -10.31 -33.75
C ALA A 13 8.24 -9.51 -32.51
N ALA A 14 8.73 -8.28 -32.37
CA ALA A 14 8.34 -7.38 -31.28
C ALA A 14 7.01 -6.69 -31.61
N ILE A 15 5.90 -7.17 -31.05
CA ILE A 15 4.59 -6.51 -31.11
C ILE A 15 4.50 -5.52 -29.95
N ALA A 16 4.56 -4.22 -30.26
CA ALA A 16 4.43 -3.16 -29.27
C ALA A 16 2.94 -2.83 -29.01
N PRO A 17 2.45 -2.88 -27.75
CA PRO A 17 1.13 -2.37 -27.41
C PRO A 17 1.16 -0.84 -27.31
N ALA A 18 0.47 -0.15 -28.21
CA ALA A 18 0.28 1.30 -28.12
C ALA A 18 -0.80 1.62 -27.07
N VAL A 19 -0.38 1.97 -25.84
CA VAL A 19 -1.30 2.38 -24.76
C VAL A 19 -1.67 3.86 -24.94
N LEU A 20 -2.92 4.10 -25.31
CA LEU A 20 -3.48 5.44 -25.47
C LEU A 20 -3.80 6.07 -24.11
N LEU A 21 -2.93 6.95 -23.62
CA LEU A 21 -3.12 7.69 -22.37
C LEU A 21 -4.14 8.83 -22.53
N ALA A 22 -5.42 8.51 -22.32
CA ALA A 22 -6.46 9.52 -22.17
C ALA A 22 -6.22 10.33 -20.88
N SER A 23 -5.97 11.63 -21.03
CA SER A 23 -5.70 12.55 -19.90
C SER A 23 -6.95 13.37 -19.55
N PRO A 24 -7.43 13.35 -18.30
CA PRO A 24 -8.45 14.30 -17.84
C PRO A 24 -7.80 15.66 -17.57
N ALA A 25 -8.04 16.64 -18.44
CA ALA A 25 -7.58 18.00 -18.23
C ALA A 25 -8.48 18.72 -17.21
N PHE A 26 -7.90 19.17 -16.08
CA PHE A 26 -8.55 20.14 -15.20
C PHE A 26 -8.55 21.51 -15.88
N ALA A 27 -9.73 22.06 -16.13
CA ALA A 27 -9.90 23.48 -16.46
C ALA A 27 -10.14 24.26 -15.16
N ALA A 28 -9.29 25.25 -14.89
CA ALA A 28 -9.50 26.24 -13.84
C ALA A 28 -10.20 27.49 -14.42
N ASP A 29 -10.81 28.27 -13.54
CA ASP A 29 -11.57 29.48 -13.89
C ASP A 29 -10.70 30.60 -14.50
N ALA A 30 -11.25 31.31 -15.49
CA ALA A 30 -10.67 32.52 -16.08
C ALA A 30 -11.75 33.37 -16.78
N SER A 31 -11.80 34.65 -16.41
CA SER A 31 -12.83 35.66 -16.73
C SER A 31 -13.14 35.93 -18.21
N SER A 32 -14.33 36.51 -18.46
CA SER A 32 -14.82 36.96 -19.77
C SER A 32 -13.97 38.02 -20.47
N PRO A 33 -14.13 38.17 -21.80
CA PRO A 33 -14.56 39.47 -22.32
C PRO A 33 -15.73 39.41 -23.34
N ALA A 34 -16.07 40.56 -23.92
CA ALA A 34 -17.34 40.88 -24.60
C ALA A 34 -17.59 40.27 -26.02
N ALA A 35 -18.83 40.42 -26.48
CA ALA A 35 -19.35 40.03 -27.81
C ALA A 35 -18.91 40.98 -28.96
N PRO A 36 -19.25 40.69 -30.24
CA PRO A 36 -20.52 41.24 -30.77
C PRO A 36 -21.24 40.44 -31.90
N ALA A 37 -22.45 40.93 -32.24
CA ALA A 37 -23.16 40.84 -33.53
C ALA A 37 -23.94 39.57 -33.95
N ALA A 38 -25.04 39.80 -34.69
CA ALA A 38 -25.91 38.84 -35.39
C ALA A 38 -25.94 39.20 -36.91
N PRO A 39 -26.75 38.58 -37.83
CA PRO A 39 -28.23 38.76 -37.84
C PRO A 39 -29.10 37.65 -38.51
N SER A 40 -30.42 37.90 -38.52
CA SER A 40 -31.45 37.48 -39.52
C SER A 40 -32.23 36.14 -39.38
N ALA A 41 -33.54 36.24 -39.64
CA ALA A 41 -34.55 35.17 -39.80
C ALA A 41 -35.09 35.11 -41.27
N PRO A 42 -36.16 34.36 -41.66
CA PRO A 42 -37.57 34.45 -41.19
C PRO A 42 -38.13 33.03 -40.80
N SER A 43 -39.41 32.62 -40.75
CA SER A 43 -40.73 33.02 -41.31
C SER A 43 -41.93 32.55 -40.43
N VAL A 44 -43.18 32.78 -40.88
CA VAL A 44 -44.46 32.31 -40.25
C VAL A 44 -45.31 31.51 -41.27
N PRO A 45 -46.36 30.73 -40.88
CA PRO A 45 -47.76 31.21 -40.68
C PRO A 45 -48.56 30.47 -39.55
N ASP A 46 -49.87 30.66 -39.25
CA ASP A 46 -50.81 31.82 -39.21
C ASP A 46 -52.21 31.36 -38.65
N ARG A 47 -53.05 32.33 -38.20
CA ARG A 47 -54.55 32.38 -38.25
C ARG A 47 -55.50 31.83 -37.14
N GLY A 48 -56.43 32.71 -36.70
CA GLY A 48 -57.71 32.44 -35.99
C GLY A 48 -57.71 32.81 -34.49
N ALA A 49 -58.27 33.93 -33.99
CA ALA A 49 -59.68 34.42 -33.93
C ALA A 49 -60.57 33.63 -32.91
N GLU A 50 -61.42 34.22 -32.05
CA GLU A 50 -62.22 35.46 -32.17
C GLU A 50 -62.33 36.33 -30.87
N GLU A 51 -62.48 37.65 -31.09
CA GLU A 51 -63.30 38.70 -30.43
C GLU A 51 -63.82 38.60 -28.96
N GLN A 52 -63.64 39.69 -28.20
CA GLN A 52 -64.68 40.75 -28.11
C GLN A 52 -64.13 42.11 -27.64
N GLU A 53 -64.74 43.20 -28.11
CA GLU A 53 -64.32 44.60 -27.92
C GLU A 53 -65.47 45.46 -27.36
N GLN A 54 -65.16 46.40 -26.45
CA GLN A 54 -65.87 47.68 -26.42
C GLN A 54 -65.05 48.79 -25.75
N ALA A 55 -64.89 49.94 -26.44
CA ALA A 55 -64.15 51.09 -25.96
C ALA A 55 -65.01 52.36 -25.95
N GLY A 56 -64.99 53.09 -24.83
CA GLY A 56 -65.56 54.45 -24.69
C GLY A 56 -64.45 55.50 -24.58
N LYS A 57 -64.64 56.66 -25.21
CA LYS A 57 -63.64 57.75 -25.32
C LYS A 57 -63.89 58.88 -24.26
N PRO A 58 -63.07 59.96 -24.15
CA PRO A 58 -62.49 60.31 -22.85
C PRO A 58 -62.85 61.71 -22.31
N ALA A 59 -62.66 61.93 -21.01
CA ALA A 59 -62.58 63.27 -20.43
C ALA A 59 -61.69 63.30 -19.17
N ASP A 60 -61.08 64.47 -18.96
CA ASP A 60 -60.38 65.04 -17.80
C ASP A 60 -59.87 64.20 -16.62
N LYS A 61 -58.59 64.44 -16.35
CA LYS A 61 -57.84 64.07 -15.14
C LYS A 61 -57.90 65.21 -14.11
N PRO A 62 -58.44 64.99 -12.90
CA PRO A 62 -57.90 65.59 -11.69
C PRO A 62 -56.66 64.79 -11.26
N ALA A 63 -55.62 65.46 -10.77
CA ALA A 63 -54.53 64.80 -10.08
C ALA A 63 -54.87 64.73 -8.58
N ASP A 64 -54.94 63.53 -8.02
CA ASP A 64 -54.85 63.34 -6.57
C ASP A 64 -53.94 62.13 -6.25
N LYS A 65 -53.06 62.34 -5.27
CA LYS A 65 -52.04 61.47 -4.64
C LYS A 65 -51.30 60.40 -5.47
N PRO A 66 -49.97 60.30 -5.32
CA PRO A 66 -49.31 59.00 -5.45
C PRO A 66 -49.93 58.03 -4.45
N ALA A 67 -50.35 56.84 -4.88
CA ALA A 67 -50.63 55.77 -3.95
C ALA A 67 -49.32 55.41 -3.23
N GLU A 68 -49.28 55.63 -1.91
CA GLU A 68 -48.20 55.10 -1.08
C GLU A 68 -48.10 53.59 -1.32
N SER A 69 -46.88 53.08 -1.46
CA SER A 69 -46.67 51.63 -1.44
C SER A 69 -47.27 51.10 -0.14
N PRO A 70 -48.18 50.09 -0.17
CA PRO A 70 -48.72 49.52 1.05
C PRO A 70 -47.54 49.11 1.93
N ALA A 71 -47.44 49.72 3.11
CA ALA A 71 -46.31 49.49 4.00
C ALA A 71 -46.18 47.97 4.25
N GLU A 72 -45.03 47.40 3.90
CA GLU A 72 -44.83 45.95 3.97
C GLU A 72 -45.15 45.48 5.39
N ASP A 73 -46.05 44.51 5.50
CA ASP A 73 -46.61 44.05 6.79
C ASP A 73 -45.46 43.87 7.80
N PRO A 74 -45.49 44.54 8.97
CA PRO A 74 -44.43 44.43 9.97
C PRO A 74 -44.15 43.01 10.45
N GLN A 75 -45.03 42.04 10.17
CA GLN A 75 -44.72 40.62 10.30
C GLN A 75 -44.01 40.05 9.07
N ALA A 76 -44.51 40.29 7.84
CA ALA A 76 -43.87 39.84 6.61
C ALA A 76 -42.42 40.32 6.47
N ALA A 77 -42.10 41.55 6.91
CA ALA A 77 -40.74 42.08 6.94
C ALA A 77 -39.82 41.28 7.90
N LYS A 78 -40.32 40.83 9.06
CA LYS A 78 -39.59 39.96 9.99
C LYS A 78 -39.43 38.55 9.41
N ASP A 79 -40.48 38.01 8.82
CA ASP A 79 -40.46 36.68 8.21
C ASP A 79 -39.42 36.64 7.07
N ARG A 80 -39.39 37.68 6.22
CA ARG A 80 -38.38 37.88 5.17
C ARG A 80 -36.96 37.92 5.75
N ALA A 81 -36.74 38.66 6.84
CA ALA A 81 -35.44 38.72 7.52
C ALA A 81 -35.02 37.37 8.15
N ALA A 82 -35.98 36.61 8.71
CA ALA A 82 -35.72 35.28 9.26
C ALA A 82 -35.31 34.27 8.17
N VAL A 83 -36.00 34.27 7.03
CA VAL A 83 -35.63 33.43 5.88
C VAL A 83 -34.25 33.82 5.30
N GLN A 84 -33.93 35.11 5.25
CA GLN A 84 -32.59 35.58 4.86
C GLN A 84 -31.50 35.11 5.86
N ALA A 85 -31.78 35.11 7.17
CA ALA A 85 -30.85 34.60 8.17
C ALA A 85 -30.59 33.09 8.03
N ILE A 86 -31.63 32.29 7.76
CA ILE A 86 -31.51 30.84 7.48
C ILE A 86 -30.70 30.59 6.21
N LEU A 87 -30.91 31.39 5.15
CA LEU A 87 -30.17 31.26 3.89
C LEU A 87 -28.68 31.61 4.06
N ALA A 88 -28.38 32.60 4.92
CA ALA A 88 -27.02 33.03 5.25
C ALA A 88 -26.25 32.08 6.18
N ASP A 89 -26.94 31.20 6.93
CA ASP A 89 -26.29 30.18 7.76
C ASP A 89 -25.53 29.16 6.88
N PRO A 90 -24.20 28.96 7.09
CA PRO A 90 -23.46 27.89 6.42
C PRO A 90 -24.00 26.48 6.67
N ALA A 91 -24.63 26.23 7.83
CA ALA A 91 -25.14 24.92 8.22
C ALA A 91 -26.37 24.46 7.42
N SER A 92 -27.15 25.39 6.86
CA SER A 92 -28.28 25.10 5.96
C SER A 92 -27.82 24.23 4.79
N GLY A 93 -28.68 23.29 4.37
CA GLY A 93 -28.39 22.42 3.23
C GLY A 93 -28.91 22.96 1.90
N PRO A 94 -28.72 22.22 0.78
CA PRO A 94 -29.23 22.59 -0.53
C PRO A 94 -30.76 22.75 -0.58
N GLY A 95 -31.52 21.79 -0.04
CA GLY A 95 -32.99 21.84 -0.04
C GLY A 95 -33.54 23.01 0.78
N VAL A 96 -32.96 23.26 1.95
CA VAL A 96 -33.30 24.43 2.78
C VAL A 96 -33.05 25.74 2.03
N ARG A 97 -31.93 25.89 1.30
CA ARG A 97 -31.65 27.10 0.53
C ARG A 97 -32.58 27.27 -0.67
N GLU A 98 -32.87 26.20 -1.41
CA GLU A 98 -33.82 26.25 -2.54
C GLU A 98 -35.23 26.68 -2.08
N ALA A 99 -35.72 26.08 -0.99
CA ALA A 99 -37.02 26.43 -0.41
C ALA A 99 -37.03 27.86 0.18
N ALA A 100 -35.96 28.29 0.85
CA ALA A 100 -35.80 29.66 1.34
C ALA A 100 -35.81 30.69 0.20
N GLU A 101 -35.05 30.45 -0.88
CA GLU A 101 -35.05 31.30 -2.07
C GLU A 101 -36.44 31.39 -2.72
N LYS A 102 -37.15 30.26 -2.81
CA LYS A 102 -38.50 30.19 -3.36
C LYS A 102 -39.49 31.00 -2.51
N ALA A 103 -39.40 30.91 -1.19
CA ALA A 103 -40.23 31.68 -0.26
C ALA A 103 -39.94 33.19 -0.34
N LEU A 104 -38.66 33.59 -0.46
CA LEU A 104 -38.27 35.01 -0.63
C LEU A 104 -38.79 35.64 -1.92
N LYS A 105 -38.97 34.84 -2.99
CA LYS A 105 -39.57 35.22 -4.27
C LYS A 105 -41.11 35.19 -4.26
N GLY A 106 -41.71 34.70 -3.17
CA GLY A 106 -43.16 34.52 -3.01
C GLY A 106 -43.83 35.61 -2.16
N SER A 107 -45.00 35.27 -1.63
CA SER A 107 -45.83 36.16 -0.80
C SER A 107 -45.49 36.07 0.69
N ALA A 108 -46.08 36.98 1.48
CA ALA A 108 -46.06 36.92 2.96
C ALA A 108 -46.71 35.66 3.56
N ALA A 109 -47.47 34.87 2.78
CA ALA A 109 -47.96 33.57 3.19
C ALA A 109 -46.93 32.46 2.92
N ASP A 110 -46.19 32.55 1.81
CA ASP A 110 -45.13 31.59 1.45
C ASP A 110 -43.94 31.67 2.42
N LEU A 111 -43.57 32.88 2.86
CA LEU A 111 -42.56 33.11 3.90
C LEU A 111 -42.91 32.38 5.21
N ARG A 112 -44.14 32.53 5.69
CA ARG A 112 -44.61 31.85 6.92
C ARG A 112 -44.72 30.34 6.73
N LYS A 113 -45.29 29.88 5.61
CA LYS A 113 -45.36 28.44 5.27
C LYS A 113 -43.97 27.78 5.24
N PHE A 114 -42.96 28.48 4.74
CA PHE A 114 -41.58 27.99 4.80
C PHE A 114 -41.08 27.89 6.25
N LEU A 115 -41.21 28.95 7.04
CA LEU A 115 -40.74 28.98 8.43
C LEU A 115 -41.46 27.97 9.34
N GLU A 116 -42.76 27.77 9.14
CA GLU A 116 -43.61 26.88 9.95
C GLU A 116 -43.53 25.40 9.55
N VAL A 117 -43.30 25.09 8.26
CA VAL A 117 -43.44 23.73 7.72
C VAL A 117 -42.29 23.29 6.82
N GLU A 118 -41.97 24.05 5.76
CA GLU A 118 -41.04 23.55 4.73
C GLU A 118 -39.59 23.49 5.23
N TRP A 119 -39.14 24.46 6.03
CA TRP A 119 -37.78 24.49 6.60
C TRP A 119 -37.45 23.21 7.37
N ALA A 120 -38.33 22.78 8.28
CA ALA A 120 -38.13 21.56 9.05
C ALA A 120 -38.11 20.28 8.19
N ARG A 121 -38.88 20.26 7.08
CA ARG A 121 -38.94 19.13 6.15
C ARG A 121 -37.69 19.02 5.28
N GLU A 122 -37.22 20.15 4.75
CA GLU A 122 -36.01 20.18 3.92
C GLU A 122 -34.74 20.01 4.77
N GLN A 123 -34.67 20.57 5.99
CA GLN A 123 -33.54 20.36 6.90
C GLN A 123 -33.37 18.87 7.25
N LEU A 124 -34.48 18.17 7.54
CA LEU A 124 -34.47 16.72 7.76
C LEU A 124 -33.93 15.97 6.52
N THR A 125 -34.33 16.41 5.33
CA THR A 125 -33.90 15.78 4.06
C THR A 125 -32.42 16.02 3.77
N ASP A 126 -31.94 17.25 3.94
CA ASP A 126 -30.54 17.63 3.79
C ASP A 126 -29.63 16.90 4.79
N ASP A 127 -30.05 16.79 6.06
CA ASP A 127 -29.27 16.08 7.08
C ASP A 127 -29.26 14.56 6.86
N ARG A 128 -30.32 13.94 6.34
CA ARG A 128 -30.29 12.52 5.91
C ARG A 128 -29.24 12.29 4.82
N VAL A 129 -29.13 13.21 3.85
CA VAL A 129 -28.10 13.16 2.79
C VAL A 129 -26.71 13.34 3.40
N ARG A 130 -26.52 14.33 4.27
CA ARG A 130 -25.26 14.61 4.96
C ARG A 130 -24.78 13.43 5.82
N VAL A 131 -25.66 12.78 6.58
CA VAL A 131 -25.36 11.55 7.34
C VAL A 131 -24.99 10.40 6.40
N SER A 132 -25.72 10.24 5.28
CA SER A 132 -25.43 9.20 4.28
C SER A 132 -24.05 9.36 3.63
N GLN A 133 -23.64 10.60 3.35
CA GLN A 133 -22.29 10.92 2.86
C GLN A 133 -21.22 10.57 3.90
N ILE A 134 -21.44 10.92 5.18
CA ILE A 134 -20.51 10.61 6.29
C ILE A 134 -20.37 9.09 6.50
N ILE A 135 -21.45 8.31 6.34
CA ILE A 135 -21.40 6.85 6.34
C ILE A 135 -20.54 6.33 5.18
N GLY A 136 -20.69 6.90 3.97
CA GLY A 136 -19.98 6.45 2.76
C GLY A 136 -18.45 6.54 2.85
N VAL A 137 -17.93 7.49 3.63
CA VAL A 137 -16.48 7.67 3.91
C VAL A 137 -16.10 7.32 5.36
N GLY A 138 -16.99 6.68 6.10
CA GLY A 138 -16.83 6.36 7.52
C GLY A 138 -16.21 4.99 7.77
N GLY A 139 -15.45 4.88 8.87
CA GLY A 139 -15.02 3.60 9.41
C GLY A 139 -16.19 2.79 10.01
N PRO A 140 -15.95 1.53 10.43
CA PRO A 140 -16.99 0.64 10.96
C PRO A 140 -17.87 1.25 12.07
N ALA A 141 -17.30 1.97 13.02
CA ALA A 141 -18.05 2.61 14.11
C ALA A 141 -18.85 3.82 13.58
N VAL A 142 -18.27 4.68 12.74
CA VAL A 142 -19.01 5.79 12.10
C VAL A 142 -20.20 5.27 11.29
N GLN A 143 -19.99 4.21 10.52
CA GLN A 143 -21.06 3.56 9.75
C GLN A 143 -22.15 2.99 10.66
N LYS A 144 -21.78 2.33 11.76
CA LYS A 144 -22.73 1.78 12.74
C LYS A 144 -23.58 2.90 13.36
N ALA A 145 -22.95 3.98 13.81
CA ALA A 145 -23.61 5.12 14.45
C ALA A 145 -24.51 5.90 13.46
N GLY A 146 -24.02 6.22 12.26
CA GLY A 146 -24.82 6.91 11.24
C GLY A 146 -26.01 6.08 10.77
N LYS A 147 -25.83 4.76 10.57
CA LYS A 147 -26.93 3.83 10.26
C LYS A 147 -27.89 3.64 11.43
N ALA A 148 -27.55 4.02 12.67
CA ALA A 148 -28.50 4.09 13.77
C ALA A 148 -29.34 5.38 13.67
N ALA A 149 -28.69 6.54 13.48
CA ALA A 149 -29.38 7.82 13.32
C ALA A 149 -30.37 7.82 12.14
N LEU A 150 -30.00 7.27 10.98
CA LEU A 150 -30.90 7.09 9.82
C LEU A 150 -32.04 6.09 10.04
N ARG A 151 -31.97 5.21 11.04
CA ARG A 151 -33.10 4.32 11.41
C ARG A 151 -34.04 4.97 12.43
N THR A 152 -33.53 5.90 13.23
CA THR A 152 -34.35 6.74 14.11
C THR A 152 -35.08 7.83 13.32
N ASP A 153 -34.44 8.35 12.27
CA ASP A 153 -35.01 9.22 11.23
C ASP A 153 -35.72 10.49 11.75
N THR A 154 -35.20 11.06 12.84
CA THR A 154 -35.67 12.32 13.44
C THR A 154 -34.58 13.40 13.38
N GLN A 155 -34.99 14.66 13.28
CA GLN A 155 -34.07 15.80 13.23
C GLN A 155 -33.11 15.81 14.43
N ALA A 156 -33.59 15.46 15.62
CA ALA A 156 -32.77 15.37 16.83
C ALA A 156 -31.66 14.31 16.70
N ALA A 157 -31.98 13.09 16.26
CA ALA A 157 -31.01 12.00 16.13
C ALA A 157 -29.97 12.27 15.02
N LEU A 158 -30.39 12.88 13.91
CA LEU A 158 -29.47 13.29 12.85
C LEU A 158 -28.55 14.43 13.33
N THR A 159 -29.10 15.45 14.00
CA THR A 159 -28.32 16.57 14.55
C THR A 159 -27.33 16.11 15.61
N GLU A 160 -27.72 15.18 16.50
CA GLU A 160 -26.83 14.61 17.51
C GLU A 160 -25.69 13.80 16.88
N PHE A 161 -25.97 12.99 15.85
CA PHE A 161 -24.92 12.29 15.12
C PHE A 161 -23.99 13.27 14.39
N LEU A 162 -24.53 14.28 13.70
CA LEU A 162 -23.75 15.27 12.95
C LEU A 162 -22.87 16.14 13.83
N THR A 163 -23.34 16.54 15.01
CA THR A 163 -22.60 17.43 15.93
C THR A 163 -21.66 16.69 16.88
N LYS A 164 -21.98 15.44 17.27
CA LYS A 164 -21.21 14.68 18.28
C LYS A 164 -20.96 13.23 17.87
N GLY A 165 -22.00 12.48 17.51
CA GLY A 165 -21.91 11.03 17.30
C GLY A 165 -20.87 10.61 16.26
N GLN A 166 -20.72 11.35 15.16
CA GLN A 166 -19.70 11.06 14.14
C GLN A 166 -18.25 11.27 14.62
N HIS A 167 -18.05 12.10 15.65
CA HIS A 167 -16.73 12.39 16.22
C HIS A 167 -16.34 11.33 17.25
N THR A 168 -17.24 10.97 18.15
CA THR A 168 -17.07 9.83 19.08
C THR A 168 -16.81 8.54 18.30
N ALA A 169 -17.60 8.28 17.25
CA ALA A 169 -17.43 7.08 16.43
C ALA A 169 -16.13 7.09 15.61
N ARG A 170 -15.65 8.25 15.14
CA ARG A 170 -14.30 8.36 14.54
C ARG A 170 -13.20 8.03 15.54
N PHE A 171 -13.32 8.47 16.79
CA PHE A 171 -12.35 8.15 17.83
C PHE A 171 -12.33 6.65 18.17
N GLU A 172 -13.47 5.95 18.13
CA GLU A 172 -13.51 4.48 18.21
C GLU A 172 -12.75 3.82 17.05
N ASP A 173 -13.03 4.24 15.80
CA ASP A 173 -12.34 3.72 14.61
C ASP A 173 -10.81 4.02 14.64
N ASP A 174 -10.42 5.25 14.98
CA ASP A 174 -9.01 5.68 15.04
C ASP A 174 -8.24 4.94 16.16
N ARG A 175 -8.87 4.63 17.32
CA ARG A 175 -8.25 3.79 18.37
C ARG A 175 -8.10 2.33 17.94
N VAL A 176 -8.99 1.81 17.09
CA VAL A 176 -8.80 0.48 16.48
C VAL A 176 -7.63 0.49 15.48
N GLU A 177 -7.45 1.56 14.71
CA GLU A 177 -6.26 1.71 13.85
C GLU A 177 -4.96 1.83 14.66
N LEU A 178 -4.95 2.58 15.77
CA LEU A 178 -3.81 2.58 16.71
C LEU A 178 -3.44 1.16 17.16
N ALA A 179 -4.43 0.37 17.61
CA ALA A 179 -4.19 -1.02 18.01
C ALA A 179 -3.68 -1.90 16.85
N ARG A 180 -4.17 -1.68 15.62
CA ARG A 180 -3.68 -2.35 14.40
C ARG A 180 -2.22 -2.01 14.11
N MET A 181 -1.81 -0.75 14.30
CA MET A 181 -0.43 -0.28 14.04
C MET A 181 0.65 -0.98 14.87
N LEU A 182 0.30 -1.60 16.01
CA LEU A 182 1.26 -2.33 16.86
C LEU A 182 1.83 -3.60 16.19
N ASN A 183 1.12 -4.18 15.22
CA ASN A 183 1.54 -5.42 14.56
C ASN A 183 2.76 -5.17 13.66
N GLY A 184 3.92 -5.65 14.08
CA GLY A 184 5.20 -5.37 13.39
C GLY A 184 5.68 -3.93 13.54
N ALA A 185 5.23 -3.22 14.59
CA ALA A 185 5.71 -1.90 14.94
C ALA A 185 7.21 -1.90 15.30
N GLY A 186 7.89 -0.79 14.98
CA GLY A 186 9.14 -0.43 15.63
C GLY A 186 8.89 0.12 17.04
N ARG A 187 9.95 0.20 17.84
CA ARG A 187 9.87 0.57 19.27
C ARG A 187 9.23 1.94 19.47
N GLY A 188 9.60 2.94 18.66
CA GLY A 188 9.05 4.28 18.73
C GLY A 188 7.54 4.31 18.46
N ILE A 189 7.07 3.56 17.46
CA ILE A 189 5.64 3.40 17.20
C ILE A 189 4.94 2.71 18.37
N THR A 190 5.50 1.65 18.95
CA THR A 190 4.91 1.01 20.15
C THR A 190 4.79 1.98 21.33
N GLU A 191 5.85 2.73 21.64
CA GLU A 191 5.84 3.71 22.75
C GLU A 191 4.86 4.87 22.50
N ALA A 192 4.73 5.34 21.26
CA ALA A 192 3.81 6.42 20.91
C ALA A 192 2.34 5.97 20.89
N VAL A 193 2.06 4.78 20.34
CA VAL A 193 0.72 4.19 20.29
C VAL A 193 0.19 3.91 21.70
N ASN A 194 1.01 3.30 22.57
CA ASN A 194 0.59 3.00 23.94
C ASN A 194 0.16 4.27 24.69
N ARG A 195 1.01 5.33 24.65
CA ARG A 195 0.69 6.65 25.24
C ARG A 195 -0.63 7.23 24.74
N LEU A 196 -0.94 7.06 23.45
CA LEU A 196 -2.17 7.53 22.84
C LEU A 196 -3.39 6.67 23.22
N LEU A 197 -3.22 5.36 23.40
CA LEU A 197 -4.26 4.45 23.87
C LEU A 197 -4.58 4.66 25.37
N ASP A 198 -3.57 4.99 26.17
CA ASP A 198 -3.66 5.24 27.62
C ASP A 198 -4.36 6.57 27.95
N GLY A 199 -4.15 7.62 27.16
CA GLY A 199 -4.67 8.96 27.48
C GLY A 199 -4.60 10.02 26.37
N GLY A 200 -4.51 9.63 25.10
CA GLY A 200 -4.51 10.58 23.98
C GLY A 200 -5.90 11.19 23.73
N THR A 201 -5.95 12.49 23.39
CA THR A 201 -7.21 13.13 22.96
C THR A 201 -7.62 12.68 21.56
N PRO A 202 -8.90 12.83 21.15
CA PRO A 202 -9.34 12.48 19.80
C PRO A 202 -8.53 13.19 18.69
N GLU A 203 -8.12 14.44 18.93
CA GLU A 203 -7.33 15.23 18.00
C GLU A 203 -5.91 14.66 17.88
N GLN A 204 -5.27 14.33 19.00
CA GLN A 204 -3.92 13.75 19.03
C GLN A 204 -3.88 12.36 18.39
N VAL A 205 -4.87 11.51 18.69
CA VAL A 205 -5.04 10.18 18.10
C VAL A 205 -5.21 10.30 16.58
N ARG A 206 -6.08 11.20 16.12
CA ARG A 206 -6.35 11.41 14.70
C ARG A 206 -5.18 12.05 13.94
N GLU A 207 -4.47 13.01 14.54
CA GLU A 207 -3.23 13.57 13.96
C GLU A 207 -2.15 12.50 13.81
N PHE A 208 -2.01 11.62 14.81
CA PHE A 208 -1.04 10.53 14.78
C PHE A 208 -1.38 9.47 13.72
N VAL A 209 -2.64 9.03 13.64
CA VAL A 209 -3.13 8.06 12.65
C VAL A 209 -3.07 8.63 11.23
N ALA A 210 -3.24 9.94 11.06
CA ALA A 210 -3.13 10.61 9.77
C ALA A 210 -1.67 10.89 9.33
N THR A 211 -0.82 11.46 10.20
CA THR A 211 0.51 11.98 9.80
C THR A 211 1.64 11.81 10.80
N GLY A 212 1.36 11.70 12.10
CA GLY A 212 2.39 11.64 13.14
C GLY A 212 3.23 10.35 13.10
N GLN A 213 2.61 9.22 12.78
CA GLN A 213 3.24 7.91 12.65
C GLN A 213 4.40 7.88 11.64
N HIS A 214 4.34 8.63 10.53
CA HIS A 214 5.39 8.61 9.49
C HIS A 214 6.74 9.13 9.99
N LYS A 215 6.74 10.15 10.86
CA LYS A 215 7.95 10.72 11.46
C LYS A 215 8.64 9.71 12.37
N ILE A 216 7.86 8.96 13.15
CA ILE A 216 8.38 7.96 14.09
C ILE A 216 8.82 6.69 13.36
N ARG A 217 8.07 6.22 12.36
CA ARG A 217 8.52 5.12 11.48
C ARG A 217 9.87 5.41 10.84
N ALA A 218 10.12 6.63 10.37
CA ALA A 218 11.43 7.01 9.83
C ALA A 218 12.58 6.97 10.86
N VAL A 219 12.29 7.12 12.16
CA VAL A 219 13.28 6.93 13.23
C VAL A 219 13.48 5.44 13.51
N ASP A 220 12.42 4.66 13.64
CA ASP A 220 12.47 3.20 13.83
C ASP A 220 13.20 2.51 12.66
N ASP A 221 12.89 2.86 11.40
CA ASP A 221 13.55 2.33 10.21
C ASP A 221 15.04 2.74 10.17
N ARG A 222 15.40 3.97 10.58
CA ARG A 222 16.83 4.38 10.72
C ARG A 222 17.57 3.55 11.77
N VAL A 223 16.94 3.28 12.93
CA VAL A 223 17.51 2.42 13.98
C VAL A 223 17.64 0.97 13.49
N ALA A 224 16.65 0.45 12.77
CA ALA A 224 16.72 -0.88 12.17
C ALA A 224 17.89 -1.00 11.19
N LEU A 225 18.07 -0.03 10.28
CA LEU A 225 19.19 -0.01 9.33
C LEU A 225 20.55 0.05 10.03
N LEU A 226 20.70 0.90 11.05
CA LEU A 226 21.95 0.98 11.84
C LEU A 226 22.22 -0.32 12.60
N THR A 227 21.18 -1.00 13.10
CA THR A 227 21.31 -2.31 13.76
C THR A 227 21.68 -3.41 12.75
N MET A 228 21.16 -3.34 11.52
CA MET A 228 21.53 -4.26 10.43
C MET A 228 22.98 -4.12 9.94
N LEU A 229 23.74 -3.09 10.34
CA LEU A 229 25.16 -3.00 10.02
C LEU A 229 25.99 -4.06 10.76
N ASP A 230 25.53 -4.56 11.91
CA ASP A 230 26.15 -5.72 12.54
C ASP A 230 25.79 -7.01 11.77
N GLY A 231 26.75 -7.91 11.64
CA GLY A 231 26.62 -9.15 10.84
C GLY A 231 26.45 -8.98 9.32
N ALA A 232 26.14 -7.79 8.79
CA ALA A 232 25.95 -7.58 7.36
C ALA A 232 27.21 -7.83 6.50
N GLY A 233 27.01 -8.26 5.26
CA GLY A 233 28.06 -8.34 4.25
C GLY A 233 28.44 -6.97 3.66
N PRO A 234 29.45 -6.92 2.77
CA PRO A 234 29.93 -5.68 2.17
C PRO A 234 28.85 -4.88 1.42
N GLY A 235 28.06 -5.54 0.56
CA GLY A 235 27.05 -4.89 -0.28
C GLY A 235 25.92 -4.29 0.55
N LEU A 236 25.41 -5.02 1.53
CA LEU A 236 24.40 -4.47 2.46
C LEU A 236 24.97 -3.29 3.27
N LYS A 237 26.23 -3.37 3.75
CA LYS A 237 26.88 -2.26 4.47
C LYS A 237 27.04 -1.02 3.61
N GLU A 238 27.53 -1.16 2.38
CA GLU A 238 27.68 -0.05 1.45
C GLU A 238 26.32 0.57 1.09
N GLY A 239 25.29 -0.24 0.84
CA GLY A 239 23.92 0.23 0.58
C GLY A 239 23.32 1.03 1.74
N ILE A 240 23.43 0.53 2.98
CA ILE A 240 22.94 1.24 4.19
C ILE A 240 23.67 2.57 4.36
N LEU A 241 25.00 2.58 4.26
CA LEU A 241 25.80 3.79 4.45
C LEU A 241 25.58 4.83 3.34
N ALA A 242 25.40 4.38 2.09
CA ALA A 242 25.05 5.24 0.97
C ALA A 242 23.66 5.89 1.15
N LEU A 243 22.66 5.10 1.54
CA LEU A 243 21.30 5.58 1.81
C LEU A 243 21.30 6.63 2.93
N LEU A 244 21.87 6.31 4.10
CA LEU A 244 21.84 7.19 5.27
C LEU A 244 22.60 8.51 5.02
N LYS A 245 23.67 8.49 4.20
CA LYS A 245 24.42 9.68 3.80
C LYS A 245 23.61 10.65 2.92
N GLY A 246 22.59 10.16 2.20
CA GLY A 246 21.76 10.97 1.29
C GLY A 246 20.66 11.80 1.96
N ASN A 247 20.54 11.77 3.30
CA ASN A 247 19.36 12.22 4.06
C ASN A 247 18.03 11.66 3.49
N PRO A 248 17.79 10.35 3.62
CA PRO A 248 16.72 9.64 2.93
C PRO A 248 15.34 9.99 3.48
N SER A 249 14.33 9.96 2.60
CA SER A 249 12.92 10.12 2.95
C SER A 249 12.40 8.95 3.81
N PRO A 250 11.29 9.12 4.55
CA PRO A 250 10.63 8.03 5.28
C PRO A 250 10.32 6.82 4.39
N GLU A 251 9.92 7.06 3.13
CA GLU A 251 9.63 6.03 2.15
C GLU A 251 10.89 5.27 1.70
N ALA A 252 11.98 5.99 1.38
CA ALA A 252 13.24 5.36 0.98
C ALA A 252 13.86 4.52 2.12
N LEU A 253 13.74 4.98 3.36
CA LEU A 253 14.09 4.21 4.55
C LEU A 253 13.27 2.93 4.65
N ARG A 254 11.94 3.05 4.51
CA ARG A 254 11.03 1.91 4.65
C ARG A 254 11.26 0.86 3.56
N THR A 255 11.34 1.28 2.30
CA THR A 255 11.61 0.41 1.15
C THR A 255 12.94 -0.32 1.29
N PHE A 256 13.98 0.33 1.82
CA PHE A 256 15.24 -0.36 2.09
C PHE A 256 15.08 -1.43 3.18
N VAL A 257 14.39 -1.11 4.29
CA VAL A 257 14.14 -2.05 5.40
C VAL A 257 13.27 -3.24 4.98
N THR A 258 12.25 -3.04 4.13
CA THR A 258 11.32 -4.10 3.70
C THR A 258 11.78 -4.88 2.47
N THR A 259 12.65 -4.30 1.62
CA THR A 259 12.91 -4.83 0.27
C THR A 259 14.41 -4.85 -0.01
N THR A 260 15.07 -3.69 -0.14
CA THR A 260 16.46 -3.62 -0.66
C THR A 260 17.48 -4.34 0.22
N GLN A 261 17.26 -4.41 1.55
CA GLN A 261 18.15 -5.20 2.41
C GLN A 261 18.12 -6.71 2.13
N HIS A 262 17.01 -7.25 1.58
CA HIS A 262 16.94 -8.66 1.18
C HIS A 262 17.71 -8.91 -0.13
N GLU A 263 17.61 -7.98 -1.08
CA GLU A 263 18.33 -8.01 -2.37
C GLU A 263 19.84 -7.97 -2.12
N LEU A 264 20.33 -6.98 -1.36
CA LEU A 264 21.75 -6.83 -1.05
C LEU A 264 22.31 -7.97 -0.19
N ARG A 265 21.49 -8.59 0.67
CA ARG A 265 21.87 -9.82 1.40
C ARG A 265 22.02 -11.01 0.46
N ASP A 266 21.23 -11.10 -0.59
CA ASP A 266 21.34 -12.17 -1.59
C ASP A 266 22.57 -11.99 -2.49
N ASP A 267 22.88 -10.75 -2.89
CA ASP A 267 24.15 -10.41 -3.56
C ASP A 267 25.38 -10.75 -2.69
N ASP A 268 25.35 -10.36 -1.41
CA ASP A 268 26.41 -10.71 -0.45
C ASP A 268 26.56 -12.23 -0.28
N ASN A 269 25.43 -12.97 -0.22
CA ASN A 269 25.44 -14.43 -0.18
C ASN A 269 26.01 -15.05 -1.47
N MET A 270 25.64 -14.53 -2.64
CA MET A 270 26.18 -14.96 -3.94
C MET A 270 27.71 -14.78 -3.99
N VAL A 271 28.21 -13.59 -3.64
CA VAL A 271 29.65 -13.30 -3.59
C VAL A 271 30.37 -14.23 -2.61
N LEU A 272 29.78 -14.48 -1.43
CA LEU A 272 30.34 -15.37 -0.43
C LEU A 272 30.43 -16.83 -0.92
N ILE A 273 29.42 -17.35 -1.61
CA ILE A 273 29.44 -18.70 -2.17
C ILE A 273 30.46 -18.80 -3.32
N TRP A 274 30.51 -17.80 -4.22
CA TRP A 274 31.52 -17.71 -5.28
C TRP A 274 32.95 -17.66 -4.73
N ALA A 275 33.19 -16.99 -3.60
CA ALA A 275 34.50 -16.97 -2.95
C ALA A 275 34.96 -18.36 -2.47
N MET A 276 34.03 -19.23 -2.03
CA MET A 276 34.35 -20.59 -1.57
C MET A 276 34.84 -21.51 -2.70
N LEU A 277 34.27 -21.38 -3.91
CA LEU A 277 34.59 -22.23 -5.07
C LEU A 277 36.09 -22.29 -5.39
N ASN A 278 36.83 -21.20 -5.14
CA ASN A 278 38.28 -21.11 -5.36
C ASN A 278 39.12 -22.09 -4.51
N LYS A 279 38.60 -22.54 -3.36
CA LYS A 279 39.29 -23.45 -2.42
C LYS A 279 38.46 -24.70 -2.07
N ALA A 280 37.40 -24.97 -2.82
CA ALA A 280 36.46 -26.05 -2.56
C ALA A 280 36.90 -27.41 -3.14
N GLY A 281 36.61 -28.51 -2.44
CA GLY A 281 36.71 -29.86 -2.99
C GLY A 281 35.53 -30.21 -3.91
N PRO A 282 35.49 -31.42 -4.48
CA PRO A 282 34.50 -31.80 -5.50
C PRO A 282 33.03 -31.66 -5.04
N GLU A 283 32.68 -32.11 -3.84
CA GLU A 283 31.31 -32.02 -3.33
C GLU A 283 30.96 -30.60 -2.89
N LEU A 284 31.89 -29.84 -2.28
CA LEU A 284 31.64 -28.42 -1.98
C LEU A 284 31.45 -27.58 -3.24
N LYS A 285 32.23 -27.81 -4.31
CA LYS A 285 32.04 -27.13 -5.61
C LYS A 285 30.67 -27.43 -6.20
N LYS A 286 30.26 -28.70 -6.21
CA LYS A 286 28.96 -29.15 -6.73
C LYS A 286 27.79 -28.54 -5.94
N ALA A 287 27.85 -28.55 -4.61
CA ALA A 287 26.82 -27.98 -3.76
C ALA A 287 26.74 -26.43 -3.89
N ALA A 288 27.89 -25.75 -3.99
CA ALA A 288 27.94 -24.30 -4.20
C ALA A 288 27.32 -23.88 -5.55
N ILE A 289 27.58 -24.63 -6.63
CA ILE A 289 27.00 -24.38 -7.96
C ILE A 289 25.47 -24.58 -7.96
N ILE A 290 24.96 -25.57 -7.23
CA ILE A 290 23.51 -25.77 -7.07
C ILE A 290 22.88 -24.56 -6.37
N ALA A 291 23.49 -24.08 -5.28
CA ALA A 291 22.98 -22.92 -4.53
C ALA A 291 23.06 -21.60 -5.34
N ILE A 292 24.15 -21.36 -6.07
CA ILE A 292 24.30 -20.18 -6.95
C ILE A 292 23.19 -20.14 -8.01
N ASN A 293 22.86 -21.28 -8.61
CA ASN A 293 21.82 -21.38 -9.64
C ASN A 293 20.39 -21.51 -9.06
N GLY A 294 20.25 -21.53 -7.73
CA GLY A 294 18.97 -21.65 -7.03
C GLY A 294 18.33 -20.30 -6.67
N THR A 295 17.40 -20.36 -5.72
CA THR A 295 16.73 -19.20 -5.12
C THR A 295 17.59 -18.57 -3.99
N PRO A 296 17.22 -17.37 -3.48
CA PRO A 296 17.84 -16.81 -2.29
C PRO A 296 17.74 -17.74 -1.06
N ALA A 297 16.68 -18.55 -0.98
CA ALA A 297 16.51 -19.52 0.10
C ALA A 297 17.53 -20.67 0.00
N ASP A 298 17.77 -21.21 -1.20
CA ASP A 298 18.78 -22.25 -1.43
C ASP A 298 20.20 -21.77 -1.08
N ARG A 299 20.50 -20.48 -1.33
CA ARG A 299 21.77 -19.84 -0.92
C ARG A 299 21.90 -19.72 0.58
N VAL A 300 20.85 -19.28 1.28
CA VAL A 300 20.82 -19.20 2.74
C VAL A 300 20.93 -20.60 3.36
N GLU A 301 20.25 -21.61 2.84
CA GLU A 301 20.36 -22.99 3.34
C GLU A 301 21.76 -23.56 3.09
N PHE A 302 22.32 -23.41 1.88
CA PHE A 302 23.69 -23.84 1.59
C PHE A 302 24.71 -23.17 2.52
N LEU A 303 24.59 -21.86 2.77
CA LEU A 303 25.48 -21.16 3.70
C LEU A 303 25.25 -21.58 5.17
N LYS A 304 24.03 -21.95 5.56
CA LYS A 304 23.69 -22.35 6.93
C LYS A 304 24.10 -23.80 7.25
N THR A 305 23.93 -24.73 6.32
CA THR A 305 24.13 -26.17 6.54
C THR A 305 24.89 -26.84 5.39
N GLY A 306 24.49 -26.62 4.14
CA GLY A 306 25.01 -27.36 2.98
C GLY A 306 26.52 -27.31 2.79
N GLN A 307 27.15 -26.16 3.06
CA GLN A 307 28.60 -25.98 2.96
C GLN A 307 29.40 -26.84 3.95
N PHE A 308 28.82 -27.22 5.09
CA PHE A 308 29.49 -28.04 6.10
C PHE A 308 29.40 -29.51 5.71
N THR A 309 28.19 -30.00 5.43
CA THR A 309 27.94 -31.35 4.91
C THR A 309 28.79 -31.67 3.68
N ALA A 310 28.96 -30.71 2.75
CA ALA A 310 29.78 -30.90 1.57
C ALA A 310 31.29 -30.95 1.88
N ARG A 311 31.80 -30.09 2.78
CA ARG A 311 33.19 -30.15 3.25
C ARG A 311 33.53 -31.44 3.98
N ASP A 312 32.59 -31.99 4.75
CA ASP A 312 32.84 -33.22 5.50
C ASP A 312 32.88 -34.46 4.59
N LYS A 313 32.16 -34.44 3.46
CA LYS A 313 32.36 -35.40 2.37
C LYS A 313 33.71 -35.23 1.66
N ASP A 314 34.12 -33.99 1.34
CA ASP A 314 35.42 -33.72 0.73
C ASP A 314 36.56 -34.28 1.61
N LYS A 315 36.56 -33.96 2.91
CA LYS A 315 37.50 -34.52 3.90
C LYS A 315 37.49 -36.05 3.94
N ALA A 316 36.32 -36.68 3.85
CA ALA A 316 36.20 -38.14 3.87
C ALA A 316 36.78 -38.79 2.61
N ALA A 317 36.66 -38.15 1.44
CA ALA A 317 37.30 -38.59 0.21
C ALA A 317 38.83 -38.40 0.25
N ASP A 318 39.31 -37.27 0.78
CA ASP A 318 40.74 -37.01 1.00
C ASP A 318 41.34 -38.06 1.96
N ALA A 319 40.64 -38.39 3.06
CA ALA A 319 41.05 -39.42 4.01
C ALA A 319 41.06 -40.85 3.43
N GLN A 320 40.24 -41.13 2.41
CA GLN A 320 40.23 -42.42 1.71
C GLN A 320 41.36 -42.53 0.67
N THR A 321 41.74 -41.42 0.04
CA THR A 321 42.84 -41.37 -0.95
C THR A 321 44.22 -41.23 -0.32
N GLY A 322 44.32 -40.65 0.89
CA GLY A 322 45.57 -40.52 1.66
C GLY A 322 46.11 -41.79 2.31
N LYS A 323 45.57 -42.97 1.99
CA LYS A 323 46.01 -44.25 2.56
C LYS A 323 47.19 -44.81 1.73
N PRO A 324 48.40 -44.97 2.30
CA PRO A 324 49.56 -45.43 1.52
C PRO A 324 49.39 -46.85 1.01
N ASP A 325 49.88 -47.10 -0.21
CA ASP A 325 49.72 -48.37 -0.93
C ASP A 325 50.50 -49.49 -0.21
N ALA A 326 49.77 -50.50 0.28
CA ALA A 326 50.31 -51.50 1.19
C ALA A 326 51.04 -52.63 0.43
N GLY A 327 52.23 -52.32 -0.06
CA GLY A 327 53.25 -53.30 -0.44
C GLY A 327 52.93 -54.21 -1.62
N LYS A 328 53.18 -53.74 -2.85
CA LYS A 328 53.53 -54.64 -3.95
C LYS A 328 54.96 -55.14 -3.76
N ASP A 329 55.14 -56.23 -3.00
CA ASP A 329 56.44 -56.91 -3.00
C ASP A 329 56.36 -58.42 -2.75
N SER A 330 57.30 -59.14 -3.38
CA SER A 330 57.70 -60.52 -3.16
C SER A 330 56.67 -61.66 -3.35
N GLY A 331 57.19 -62.80 -3.85
CA GLY A 331 56.96 -64.05 -3.12
C GLY A 331 56.33 -65.21 -3.88
N VAL A 332 57.19 -66.10 -4.37
CA VAL A 332 56.91 -67.49 -4.78
C VAL A 332 55.95 -68.21 -3.81
N ARG A 333 55.04 -69.03 -4.36
CA ARG A 333 54.15 -69.94 -3.62
C ARG A 333 54.93 -70.82 -2.61
N GLN A 334 54.39 -70.98 -1.40
CA GLN A 334 54.53 -72.25 -0.67
C GLN A 334 53.22 -72.61 0.04
N THR A 335 52.73 -73.82 -0.21
CA THR A 335 51.51 -74.37 0.38
C THR A 335 51.86 -75.30 1.54
N VAL A 336 51.33 -75.02 2.73
CA VAL A 336 51.22 -75.99 3.84
C VAL A 336 49.79 -75.94 4.36
N ALA A 337 49.23 -77.11 4.68
CA ALA A 337 47.81 -77.27 5.00
C ALA A 337 47.50 -77.17 6.51
N THR A 338 46.22 -77.02 6.81
CA THR A 338 45.64 -76.97 8.16
C THR A 338 46.03 -78.17 9.03
N ILE A 339 46.51 -77.88 10.24
CA ILE A 339 46.33 -78.73 11.42
C ILE A 339 45.84 -77.83 12.56
N ALA A 340 44.79 -78.25 13.26
CA ALA A 340 44.30 -77.61 14.49
C ALA A 340 44.47 -78.59 15.66
N THR A 341 44.66 -78.10 16.90
CA THR A 341 44.16 -78.71 18.17
C THR A 341 44.59 -77.91 19.43
N SER A 342 43.61 -77.68 20.32
CA SER A 342 43.65 -77.40 21.78
C SER A 342 44.56 -76.31 22.41
N GLY A 343 43.97 -75.60 23.40
CA GLY A 343 44.67 -74.99 24.54
C GLY A 343 44.97 -73.49 24.41
N GLY A 344 44.57 -72.58 25.31
CA GLY A 344 43.62 -72.71 26.42
C GLY A 344 44.12 -72.10 27.74
N ASN A 345 43.84 -70.80 27.97
CA ASN A 345 43.39 -70.28 29.26
C ASN A 345 43.01 -68.78 29.22
N THR A 346 42.15 -68.42 30.16
CA THR A 346 41.65 -67.11 30.64
C THR A 346 42.73 -66.00 30.76
N HIS A 347 42.41 -64.69 30.78
CA HIS A 347 41.43 -64.04 31.67
C HIS A 347 41.14 -62.55 31.31
N VAL A 348 39.86 -62.14 31.31
CA VAL A 348 39.24 -60.82 31.65
C VAL A 348 40.02 -59.51 31.28
N THR A 349 39.45 -58.55 30.53
CA THR A 349 38.29 -57.72 30.95
C THR A 349 37.44 -57.24 29.75
N ALA A 350 36.19 -56.83 30.01
CA ALA A 350 35.16 -56.66 28.98
C ALA A 350 35.12 -55.28 28.28
N THR A 351 34.78 -55.32 26.98
CA THR A 351 34.39 -54.15 26.16
C THR A 351 32.86 -54.10 26.05
N GLY A 352 32.24 -52.95 26.35
CA GLY A 352 30.80 -52.73 26.16
C GLY A 352 30.51 -51.90 24.91
N GLY A 353 30.16 -52.53 23.79
CA GLY A 353 29.88 -51.86 22.52
C GLY A 353 28.62 -52.42 21.82
N SER A 354 27.82 -51.50 21.29
CA SER A 354 26.52 -51.63 20.60
C SER A 354 26.23 -52.92 19.81
N GLY A 355 24.96 -53.36 19.84
CA GLY A 355 24.46 -54.49 19.05
C GLY A 355 23.17 -54.21 18.26
N ALA A 356 23.31 -54.04 16.94
CA ALA A 356 22.30 -54.30 15.89
C ALA A 356 21.01 -53.43 15.88
N LEU A 357 20.13 -53.41 14.86
CA LEU A 357 20.02 -54.13 13.57
C LEU A 357 19.82 -53.14 12.39
N ALA A 358 19.83 -53.63 11.14
CA ALA A 358 19.54 -52.86 9.91
C ALA A 358 18.09 -53.05 9.42
N ASN A 359 17.60 -52.20 8.48
CA ASN A 359 17.22 -52.66 7.12
C ASN A 359 16.89 -51.51 6.11
N THR A 360 16.89 -51.86 4.83
CA THR A 360 16.44 -51.17 3.59
C THR A 360 15.41 -50.03 3.66
N GLY A 361 15.52 -49.08 2.70
CA GLY A 361 14.38 -48.28 2.23
C GLY A 361 14.70 -47.25 1.14
N THR A 362 14.48 -47.56 -0.13
CA THR A 362 14.40 -46.56 -1.21
C THR A 362 12.98 -45.99 -1.30
N GLN A 363 12.81 -44.68 -1.53
CA GLN A 363 12.17 -44.15 -2.75
C GLN A 363 12.16 -42.61 -2.78
N THR A 364 12.07 -42.04 -3.98
CA THR A 364 11.85 -40.60 -4.20
C THR A 364 10.35 -40.33 -4.38
N ALA A 365 9.79 -39.38 -3.64
CA ALA A 365 8.43 -38.88 -3.83
C ALA A 365 8.46 -37.40 -4.23
N LEU A 366 8.23 -37.12 -5.51
CA LEU A 366 8.17 -35.77 -6.07
C LEU A 366 6.74 -35.24 -5.88
N ILE A 367 6.56 -34.17 -5.11
CA ILE A 367 5.26 -33.46 -4.98
C ILE A 367 5.36 -32.14 -5.73
N ALA A 368 4.37 -31.87 -6.58
CA ALA A 368 4.33 -30.70 -7.45
C ALA A 368 3.46 -29.56 -6.87
N GLY A 369 3.84 -28.34 -7.18
CA GLY A 369 3.18 -27.09 -6.78
C GLY A 369 4.22 -26.02 -6.47
N GLY A 370 4.03 -24.74 -6.77
CA GLY A 370 2.95 -24.08 -7.52
C GLY A 370 3.45 -22.69 -7.93
N GLY A 371 3.08 -22.21 -9.12
CA GLY A 371 3.75 -21.06 -9.72
C GLY A 371 3.42 -19.70 -9.08
N ALA A 372 4.43 -18.83 -8.99
CA ALA A 372 4.27 -17.39 -8.83
C ALA A 372 5.31 -16.68 -9.71
N ALA A 373 4.86 -15.95 -10.74
CA ALA A 373 5.73 -15.16 -11.61
C ALA A 373 5.80 -13.71 -11.10
N ALA A 374 7.01 -13.23 -10.79
CA ALA A 374 7.25 -11.84 -10.37
C ALA A 374 8.08 -11.11 -11.43
N LEU A 375 7.44 -10.23 -12.21
CA LEU A 375 8.11 -9.38 -13.20
C LEU A 375 8.69 -8.13 -12.51
N GLY A 376 9.88 -8.25 -11.93
CA GLY A 376 10.64 -7.13 -11.39
C GLY A 376 11.34 -6.31 -12.48
N ALA A 377 10.80 -5.14 -12.83
CA ALA A 377 11.43 -4.23 -13.78
C ALA A 377 12.55 -3.41 -13.11
N GLY A 378 13.78 -3.94 -13.10
CA GLY A 378 14.93 -3.31 -12.45
C GLY A 378 15.43 -2.04 -13.16
N ALA A 379 15.29 -0.88 -12.50
CA ALA A 379 15.84 0.39 -12.96
C ALA A 379 17.32 0.55 -12.51
N GLY A 380 18.26 0.05 -13.31
CA GLY A 380 19.70 0.10 -13.00
C GLY A 380 20.29 1.52 -13.06
N LEU A 381 20.89 1.98 -11.95
CA LEU A 381 21.46 3.33 -11.82
C LEU A 381 23.00 3.31 -11.95
N VAL A 382 23.52 3.62 -13.14
CA VAL A 382 24.94 3.49 -13.48
C VAL A 382 25.76 4.73 -13.06
N PHE A 383 26.72 4.56 -12.15
CA PHE A 383 27.67 5.61 -11.76
C PHE A 383 28.96 5.60 -12.61
N ALA A 384 29.16 6.62 -13.45
CA ALA A 384 30.34 6.76 -14.30
C ALA A 384 31.46 7.63 -13.65
N GLY A 385 32.45 6.99 -13.04
CA GLY A 385 33.58 7.66 -12.36
C GLY A 385 34.61 8.31 -13.31
N ARG A 386 34.38 9.55 -13.74
CA ARG A 386 35.25 10.27 -14.70
C ARG A 386 36.54 10.84 -14.07
N ARG A 387 37.58 10.01 -13.95
CA ARG A 387 38.92 10.39 -13.43
C ARG A 387 39.62 11.40 -14.36
N ARG A 388 39.69 12.68 -13.98
CA ARG A 388 40.61 13.65 -14.62
C ARG A 388 42.05 13.25 -14.33
N ARG A 389 42.92 13.23 -15.36
CA ARG A 389 44.38 13.20 -15.22
C ARG A 389 44.89 14.63 -15.37
N GLY A 390 45.68 15.12 -14.41
CA GLY A 390 46.30 16.45 -14.48
C GLY A 390 47.56 16.45 -15.32
N SER A 391 47.90 17.59 -15.91
CA SER A 391 49.14 17.79 -16.66
C SER A 391 50.36 17.81 -15.74
N SER A 392 51.51 17.32 -16.24
CA SER A 392 52.83 17.68 -15.76
C SER A 392 53.68 18.19 -16.92
N LYS A 393 54.72 18.97 -16.62
CA LYS A 393 55.60 19.62 -17.59
C LYS A 393 56.61 18.64 -18.20
N GLY A 394 57.11 19.02 -19.36
CA GLY A 394 58.12 18.34 -20.18
C GLY A 394 58.23 19.09 -21.49
#